data_AF-I3ICI9-F1
#
_entry.id   AF-I3ICI9-F1
#
_cell.length_a   1.000
_cell.length_b   1.000
_cell.length_c   1.000
_cell.angle_alpha   90.00
_cell.angle_beta   90.00
_cell.angle_gamma   90.00
#
_symmetry.space_group_name_H-M   'P 1'
#
loop_
_entity.id
_entity.type
_entity.pdbx_description
1 polymer ?
#
loop_
_entity_poly.entity_id
_entity_poly.type
_entity_poly.pdbx_seq_one_letter_code
_entity_poly.pdbx_strand_id
1 'polypeptide(L)'
;MLDSSTGSQEGFNAVAALTSNPVFKAILWLVLAGLAYHMVLGIRHLIMDFGVGESLKGGKLGAKIALAIAIVLIVLVGVWVW
;
A
#
# COMPACT_ATOMS: atom_id res chain seq x y z
N MET A 1 -12.60 -15.97 0.78
CA MET A 1 -11.73 -15.49 -0.32
C MET A 1 -10.40 -16.23 -0.31
N LEU A 2 -9.60 -16.10 0.76
CA LEU A 2 -8.29 -16.76 0.85
C LEU A 2 -8.38 -18.28 0.74
N ASP A 3 -9.19 -18.94 1.58
CA ASP A 3 -9.37 -20.40 1.57
C ASP A 3 -9.82 -20.93 0.19
N SER A 4 -10.72 -20.21 -0.47
CA SER A 4 -11.17 -20.57 -1.83
C SER A 4 -10.05 -20.38 -2.86
N SER A 5 -9.29 -19.28 -2.78
CA SER A 5 -8.24 -18.98 -3.76
C SER A 5 -7.02 -19.90 -3.66
N THR A 6 -6.73 -20.45 -2.48
CA THR A 6 -5.56 -21.31 -2.26
C THR A 6 -5.89 -22.81 -2.28
N GLY A 7 -7.19 -23.16 -2.20
CA GLY A 7 -7.65 -24.54 -2.11
C GLY A 7 -7.75 -25.30 -3.45
N SER A 8 -8.01 -24.62 -4.56
CA SER A 8 -8.02 -25.24 -5.90
C SER A 8 -7.84 -24.23 -7.03
N GLN A 9 -7.56 -24.71 -8.24
CA GLN A 9 -7.50 -23.86 -9.43
C GLN A 9 -8.85 -23.22 -9.76
N GLU A 10 -9.96 -23.96 -9.64
CA GLU A 10 -11.30 -23.41 -9.84
C GLU A 10 -11.60 -22.30 -8.84
N GLY A 11 -11.24 -22.52 -7.57
CA GLY A 11 -11.42 -21.52 -6.51
C GLY A 11 -10.57 -20.27 -6.75
N PHE A 12 -9.32 -20.42 -7.17
CA PHE A 12 -8.47 -19.30 -7.60
C PHE A 12 -9.11 -18.52 -8.76
N ASN A 13 -9.55 -19.22 -9.81
CA ASN A 13 -10.16 -18.60 -10.99
C ASN A 13 -11.45 -17.83 -10.64
N ALA A 14 -12.27 -18.37 -9.72
CA ALA A 14 -13.48 -17.71 -9.25
C ALA A 14 -13.19 -16.40 -8.50
N VAL A 15 -12.14 -16.38 -7.66
CA VAL A 15 -11.70 -15.14 -6.99
C VAL A 15 -11.06 -14.17 -7.98
N ALA A 16 -10.23 -14.66 -8.89
CA ALA A 16 -9.60 -13.86 -9.93
C ALA A 16 -10.62 -13.17 -10.84
N ALA A 17 -11.76 -13.82 -11.12
CA ALA A 17 -12.83 -13.23 -11.91
C ALA A 17 -13.41 -11.94 -11.30
N LEU A 18 -13.33 -11.76 -9.97
CA LEU A 18 -13.76 -10.51 -9.32
C LEU A 18 -12.92 -9.30 -9.75
N THR A 19 -11.66 -9.52 -10.17
CA THR A 19 -10.79 -8.45 -10.66
C THR A 19 -11.27 -7.84 -11.98
N SER A 20 -12.22 -8.46 -12.69
CA SER A 20 -12.88 -7.85 -13.84
C SER A 20 -13.83 -6.71 -13.46
N ASN A 21 -14.28 -6.65 -12.20
CA ASN A 21 -15.18 -5.62 -11.71
C ASN A 21 -14.39 -4.34 -11.34
N PRO A 22 -14.66 -3.19 -11.97
CA PRO A 22 -13.94 -1.95 -11.69
C PRO A 22 -14.14 -1.43 -10.25
N VAL A 23 -15.29 -1.69 -9.63
CA VAL A 23 -15.54 -1.34 -8.22
C VAL A 23 -14.68 -2.19 -7.30
N PHE A 24 -14.54 -3.48 -7.59
CA PHE A 24 -13.64 -4.35 -6.84
C PHE A 24 -12.18 -3.90 -6.96
N LYS A 25 -11.71 -3.59 -8.18
CA LYS A 25 -10.38 -3.00 -8.41
C LYS A 25 -10.18 -1.69 -7.64
N ALA A 26 -11.18 -0.81 -7.61
CA ALA A 26 -11.09 0.45 -6.86
C ALA A 26 -10.95 0.20 -5.34
N ILE A 27 -11.74 -0.72 -4.76
CA ILE A 27 -11.64 -1.07 -3.34
C ILE A 27 -10.28 -1.71 -3.04
N LEU A 28 -9.83 -2.65 -3.88
CA LEU A 28 -8.51 -3.28 -3.75
C LEU A 28 -7.40 -2.22 -3.77
N TRP A 29 -7.46 -1.28 -4.71
CA TRP A 29 -6.51 -0.18 -4.80
C TRP A 29 -6.53 0.69 -3.54
N LEU A 30 -7.70 1.05 -3.00
CA LEU A 30 -7.79 1.84 -1.75
C LEU A 30 -7.16 1.13 -0.55
N VAL A 31 -7.38 -0.18 -0.43
CA VAL A 31 -6.77 -1.00 0.64
C VAL A 31 -5.25 -1.03 0.49
N LEU A 32 -4.75 -1.28 -0.73
CA LEU A 32 -3.31 -1.30 -1.00
C LEU A 32 -2.69 0.09 -0.84
N ALA A 33 -3.41 1.15 -1.17
CA ALA A 33 -2.96 2.52 -0.97
C ALA A 33 -2.80 2.84 0.52
N GLY A 34 -3.77 2.45 1.34
CA GLY A 34 -3.67 2.54 2.80
C GLY A 34 -2.48 1.76 3.36
N LEU A 35 -2.27 0.53 2.88
CA LEU A 35 -1.12 -0.30 3.26
C LEU A 35 0.22 0.34 2.87
N ALA A 36 0.34 0.85 1.63
CA ALA A 36 1.55 1.52 1.16
C ALA A 36 1.88 2.76 2.00
N TYR A 37 0.87 3.60 2.29
CA TYR A 37 1.03 4.76 3.17
C TYR A 37 1.47 4.36 4.58
N HIS A 38 0.79 3.37 5.18
CA HIS A 38 1.12 2.87 6.52
C HIS A 38 2.54 2.33 6.59
N MET A 39 2.97 1.56 5.60
CA MET A 39 4.31 0.98 5.53
C MET A 39 5.39 2.06 5.42
N VAL A 40 5.21 3.07 4.56
CA VAL A 40 6.18 4.15 4.39
C VAL A 40 6.31 4.99 5.68
N LEU A 41 5.18 5.29 6.35
CA LEU A 41 5.23 5.96 7.65
C LEU A 41 5.82 5.07 8.75
N GLY A 42 5.55 3.76 8.74
CA GLY A 42 6.14 2.80 9.65
C GLY A 42 7.67 2.79 9.51
N ILE A 43 8.19 2.74 8.29
CA ILE A 43 9.64 2.84 8.02
C ILE A 43 10.20 4.18 8.52
N ARG A 44 9.50 5.30 8.28
CA ARG A 44 9.90 6.60 8.83
C ARG A 44 9.97 6.57 10.36
N HIS A 45 9.00 5.95 11.03
CA HIS A 45 9.01 5.80 12.49
C HIS A 45 10.21 4.98 12.96
N LEU A 46 10.47 3.82 12.33
CA LEU A 46 11.64 3.00 12.65
C LEU A 46 12.96 3.76 12.46
N ILE A 47 13.08 4.59 11.42
CA ILE A 47 14.26 5.47 11.22
C ILE A 47 14.40 6.49 12.36
N MET A 48 13.29 7.07 12.82
CA MET A 48 13.31 7.98 13.97
C MET A 48 13.68 7.28 15.27
N ASP A 49 13.34 6.01 15.45
CA ASP A 49 13.72 5.22 16.63
C ASP A 49 15.25 5.04 16.75
N PHE A 50 16.00 5.22 15.65
CA PHE A 50 17.47 5.27 15.64
C PHE A 50 18.04 6.68 15.89
N GLY A 51 17.23 7.66 16.29
CA GLY A 51 17.64 9.04 16.55
C GLY A 51 17.76 9.93 15.31
N VAL A 52 17.30 9.46 14.14
CA VAL A 52 17.39 10.23 12.89
C VAL A 52 16.16 11.12 12.70
N GLY A 53 16.37 12.43 12.57
CA GLY A 53 15.31 13.38 12.21
C GLY A 53 14.44 13.85 13.39
N GLU A 54 14.94 13.77 14.62
CA GLU A 54 14.21 14.15 15.86
C GLU A 54 13.91 15.65 15.97
N SER A 55 14.72 16.51 15.35
CA SER A 55 14.45 17.95 15.36
C SER A 55 13.15 18.28 14.63
N LEU A 56 12.47 19.36 15.01
CA LEU A 56 11.23 19.79 14.33
C LEU A 56 11.42 19.99 12.83
N LYS A 57 12.57 20.54 12.41
CA LYS A 57 12.92 20.71 10.99
C LYS A 57 13.13 19.36 10.30
N GLY A 58 13.86 18.45 10.94
CA GLY A 58 14.09 17.08 10.46
C GLY A 58 12.78 16.29 10.33
N GLY A 59 11.94 16.32 11.36
CA GLY A 59 10.65 15.64 11.38
C GLY A 59 9.72 16.11 10.27
N LYS A 60 9.65 17.44 10.03
CA LYS A 60 8.89 18.04 8.91
C LYS A 60 9.42 17.61 7.55
N LEU A 61 10.74 17.63 7.36
CA LEU A 61 11.36 17.19 6.10
C LEU A 61 11.10 15.70 5.85
N GLY A 62 11.34 14.85 6.85
CA GLY A 62 11.10 13.42 6.76
C GLY A 62 9.64 13.08 6.47
N ALA A 63 8.69 13.81 7.06
CA ALA A 63 7.26 13.64 6.76
C ALA A 63 6.92 13.99 5.30
N LYS A 64 7.48 15.08 4.76
CA LYS A 64 7.30 15.46 3.34
C LYS A 64 7.87 14.42 2.39
N ILE A 65 9.07 13.91 2.67
CA ILE A 65 9.72 12.86 1.87
C ILE A 65 8.89 11.58 1.92
N ALA A 66 8.49 11.13 3.11
CA ALA A 66 7.66 9.94 3.29
C ALA A 66 6.33 10.06 2.53
N LEU A 67 5.67 11.23 2.59
CA LEU A 67 4.44 11.48 1.83
C LEU A 67 4.67 11.40 0.32
N ALA A 68 5.76 12.00 -0.20
CA ALA A 68 6.09 11.93 -1.63
C ALA A 68 6.32 10.48 -2.09
N ILE A 69 7.07 9.69 -1.31
CA ILE A 69 7.29 8.27 -1.59
C ILE A 69 5.97 7.50 -1.57
N ALA A 70 5.12 7.71 -0.56
CA ALA A 70 3.82 7.06 -0.46
C ALA A 70 2.94 7.36 -1.68
N ILE A 71 2.88 8.63 -2.13
CA ILE A 71 2.13 9.01 -3.33
C ILE A 71 2.64 8.26 -4.57
N VAL A 72 3.95 8.19 -4.77
CA VAL A 72 4.54 7.45 -5.90
C VAL A 72 4.15 5.97 -5.84
N LEU A 73 4.27 5.33 -4.67
CA LEU A 73 3.88 3.92 -4.52
C LEU A 73 2.38 3.69 -4.74
N ILE A 74 1.51 4.58 -4.25
CA ILE A 74 0.07 4.50 -4.44
C ILE A 74 -0.30 4.59 -5.93
N VAL A 75 0.37 5.48 -6.68
CA VAL A 75 0.19 5.61 -8.13
C VAL A 75 0.67 4.37 -8.86
N LEU A 76 1.87 3.85 -8.52
CA LEU A 76 2.41 2.62 -9.12
C LEU A 76 1.51 1.41 -8.87
N VAL A 77 0.98 1.27 -7.66
CA VAL A 77 -0.02 0.24 -7.33
C VAL A 77 -1.31 0.45 -8.14
N GLY A 78 -1.73 1.71 -8.34
CA GLY A 78 -2.86 2.03 -9.21
C GLY A 78 -2.63 1.56 -10.65
N VAL A 79 -1.46 1.84 -11.23
CA VAL A 79 -1.07 1.37 -12.57
C VAL A 79 -1.02 -0.16 -12.63
N TRP A 80 -0.62 -0.83 -11.56
CA TRP A 80 -0.57 -2.30 -11.52
C TRP A 80 -1.95 -2.97 -11.42
N VAL A 81 -2.87 -2.37 -10.65
CA VAL A 81 -4.23 -2.91 -10.44
C VAL A 81 -5.13 -2.72 -11.67
N TRP A 82 -4.94 -1.61 -12.40
CA TRP A 82 -5.79 -1.23 -13.52
C TRP A 82 -5.28 -1.76 -14.85
#